data_AF-W4UQE3-F1
#
_entry.id   AF-W4UQE3-F1
#
_cell.length_a   1.000
_cell.length_b   1.000
_cell.length_c   1.000
_cell.angle_alpha   90.00
_cell.angle_beta   90.00
_cell.angle_gamma   90.00
#
_symmetry.space_group_name_H-M   'P 1'
#
loop_
_entity.id
_entity.type
_entity.pdbx_description
1 polymer ?
#
loop_
_entity_poly.entity_id
_entity_poly.type
_entity_poly.pdbx_seq_one_letter_code
_entity_poly.pdbx_strand_id
1 'polypeptide(L)' 'MWHAWIGACLCPILFSGCVELLQEYCTTYRGGDWMDFVANTTGVVLASLIAYFGLIPFIKRKDSRGKAL' A
#
# COMPACT_ATOMS: atom_id res chain seq x y z
N MET A 1 -6.59 5.00 -14.79
CA MET A 1 -6.15 3.84 -13.97
C MET A 1 -4.79 4.05 -13.31
N TRP A 2 -3.76 4.53 -14.03
CA TRP A 2 -2.42 4.79 -13.45
C TRP A 2 -2.42 5.75 -12.24
N HIS A 3 -3.09 6.91 -12.35
CA HIS A 3 -3.20 7.88 -11.26
C HIS A 3 -3.91 7.34 -10.00
N ALA A 4 -4.89 6.46 -10.17
CA ALA A 4 -5.60 5.83 -9.04
C ALA A 4 -4.70 4.84 -8.29
N TRP A 5 -3.84 4.12 -9.01
CA TRP A 5 -2.89 3.18 -8.42
C TRP A 5 -1.75 3.91 -7.69
N ILE A 6 -1.24 4.99 -8.28
CA ILE A 6 -0.29 5.89 -7.61
C ILE A 6 -0.90 6.47 -6.34
N GLY A 7 -2.15 6.97 -6.41
CA GLY A 7 -2.86 7.48 -5.24
C GLY A 7 -3.04 6.41 -4.15
N ALA A 8 -3.39 5.18 -4.52
CA ALA A 8 -3.53 4.07 -3.59
C ALA A 8 -2.23 3.67 -2.89
N CYS A 9 -1.07 3.88 -3.53
CA CYS A 9 0.24 3.64 -2.92
C CYS A 9 0.74 4.85 -2.12
N LEU A 10 0.57 6.06 -2.66
CA LEU A 10 1.13 7.29 -2.12
C LEU A 10 0.35 7.80 -0.90
N CYS A 11 -0.97 7.68 -0.90
CA CYS A 11 -1.84 8.12 0.19
C CYS A 11 -1.50 7.46 1.55
N PRO A 12 -1.42 6.11 1.67
CA PRO A 12 -1.10 5.48 2.95
C PRO A 12 0.33 5.78 3.42
N ILE A 13 1.31 5.95 2.51
CA ILE A 13 2.69 6.29 2.86
C ILE A 13 2.75 7.73 3.42
N LEU A 14 2.17 8.70 2.72
CA LEU A 14 2.14 10.09 3.18
C LEU A 14 1.35 10.23 4.48
N PHE A 15 0.20 9.57 4.59
CA PHE A 15 -0.62 9.60 5.80
C PHE A 15 0.12 8.97 7.00
N SER A 16 0.79 7.83 6.81
CA SER A 16 1.60 7.21 7.86
C SER A 16 2.71 8.13 8.36
N GLY A 17 3.46 8.78 7.44
CA GLY A 17 4.50 9.73 7.83
C GLY A 17 3.96 10.98 8.53
N CYS A 18 2.81 11.51 8.08
CA CYS A 18 2.14 12.63 8.77
C CYS A 18 1.73 12.28 10.20
N VAL A 19 1.24 11.06 10.43
CA VAL A 19 0.82 10.59 11.77
C VAL A 19 2.01 10.42 12.71
N GLU A 20 3.17 10.00 12.20
CA GLU A 20 4.41 9.91 12.98
C GLU A 20 4.97 11.28 13.36
N LEU A 21 5.03 12.21 12.41
CA LEU A 21 5.43 13.59 12.70
C LEU A 21 4.48 14.24 13.70
N LEU A 22 3.17 14.01 13.55
CA LEU A 22 2.19 14.50 14.52
C LEU A 22 2.42 13.88 15.91
N GLN A 23 2.78 12.61 15.99
CA GLN A 23 3.12 11.98 17.27
C GLN A 23 4.39 12.58 17.89
N GLU A 24 5.46 12.73 17.11
CA GLU A 24 6.75 13.26 17.59
C GLU A 24 6.65 14.74 18.03
N TYR A 25 5.93 15.57 17.27
CA TYR A 25 5.87 17.01 17.51
C TYR A 25 4.67 17.45 18.36
N CYS A 26 3.57 16.69 18.40
CA CYS A 26 2.40 17.02 19.22
C CYS A 26 2.24 16.16 20.49
N THR A 27 3.09 15.14 20.71
CA THR A 27 3.06 14.37 21.97
C THR A 27 4.43 14.32 22.65
N THR A 28 4.54 14.86 23.86
CA THR A 28 5.81 15.02 24.58
C THR A 28 6.32 13.72 25.24
N TYR A 29 5.56 12.62 25.15
CA TYR A 29 5.82 11.36 25.88
C TYR A 29 6.05 10.15 24.96
N ARG A 30 5.87 10.31 23.65
CA ARG A 30 6.13 9.26 22.64
C ARG A 30 6.99 9.87 21.54
N GLY A 31 8.19 9.32 21.34
CA GLY A 31 8.95 9.59 20.12
C GLY A 31 8.22 9.01 18.91
N GLY A 32 8.43 9.58 17.73
CA GLY A 32 7.88 9.04 16.48
C GLY A 32 8.25 7.55 16.35
N ASP A 33 7.25 6.69 16.16
CA ASP A 33 7.46 5.26 16.02
C ASP A 33 7.73 4.92 14.56
N TRP A 34 8.92 5.29 14.08
CA TRP A 34 9.36 5.11 12.68
C TRP A 34 9.22 3.67 12.15
N MET A 35 9.09 2.67 13.04
CA MET A 35 8.81 1.29 12.67
C MET A 35 7.41 1.12 12.07
N ASP A 36 6.43 1.92 12.50
CA ASP A 36 5.08 1.91 11.95
C ASP A 36 5.07 2.43 10.50
N PHE A 37 5.85 3.46 10.16
CA PHE A 37 5.98 3.94 8.78
C PHE A 37 6.73 2.96 7.89
N VAL A 38 7.77 2.31 8.42
CA VAL A 38 8.45 1.23 7.69
C VAL A 38 7.48 0.07 7.42
N ALA A 39 6.66 -0.32 8.40
CA ALA A 39 5.67 -1.38 8.25
C ALA A 39 4.59 -1.01 7.22
N ASN A 40 4.03 0.21 7.30
CA ASN A 40 3.03 0.69 6.34
C ASN A 40 3.60 0.78 4.91
N THR A 41 4.81 1.31 4.75
CA THR A 41 5.50 1.40 3.45
C THR A 41 5.80 0.01 2.88
N THR A 42 6.27 -0.91 3.73
CA THR A 42 6.52 -2.31 3.34
C THR A 42 5.24 -3.02 2.94
N GLY A 43 4.13 -2.78 3.66
CA GLY A 43 2.81 -3.31 3.33
C GLY A 43 2.32 -2.88 1.96
N VAL A 44 2.49 -1.60 1.60
CA VAL A 44 2.14 -1.06 0.27
C VAL A 44 2.97 -1.71 -0.84
N VAL A 45 4.28 -1.89 -0.62
CA VAL A 45 5.16 -2.57 -1.58
C VAL A 45 4.75 -4.03 -1.77
N LEU A 46 4.52 -4.77 -0.68
CA LEU A 46 4.12 -6.17 -0.74
C LEU A 46 2.75 -6.34 -1.40
N ALA A 47 1.76 -5.50 -1.06
CA ALA A 47 0.45 -5.52 -1.70
C ALA A 47 0.55 -5.26 -3.21
N SER A 48 1.42 -4.35 -3.63
CA SER A 48 1.68 -4.05 -5.04
C SER A 48 2.29 -5.25 -5.78
N LEU A 49 3.25 -5.93 -5.16
CA LEU A 49 3.86 -7.14 -5.71
C LEU A 49 2.84 -8.29 -5.84
N ILE A 50 2.01 -8.52 -4.81
CA ILE A 50 0.96 -9.54 -4.83
C ILE A 50 -0.08 -9.24 -5.92
N ALA A 51 -0.48 -7.98 -6.08
CA ALA A 51 -1.40 -7.60 -7.14
C ALA A 51 -0.81 -7.88 -8.52
N TYR A 52 0.47 -7.55 -8.74
CA TYR A 52 1.13 -7.75 -10.03
C TYR A 52 1.35 -9.23 -10.36
N PHE A 53 1.90 -10.00 -9.43
CA PHE A 53 2.29 -11.40 -9.66
C PHE A 53 1.20 -12.43 -9.38
N GLY A 54 0.23 -12.12 -8.53
CA GLY A 54 -0.86 -13.04 -8.17
C GLY A 54 -2.17 -12.67 -8.85
N LEU A 55 -2.64 -11.45 -8.64
CA LEU A 55 -3.99 -11.04 -9.03
C LEU A 55 -4.15 -10.90 -10.56
N ILE A 56 -3.23 -10.21 -11.24
CA ILE A 56 -3.27 -10.02 -12.70
C ILE A 56 -3.26 -11.36 -13.47
N PRO A 57 -2.34 -12.31 -13.22
CA PRO A 57 -2.37 -13.59 -13.92
C PRO A 57 -3.60 -14.44 -13.56
N PHE A 58 -4.09 -14.36 -12.31
CA PHE A 58 -5.31 -15.06 -11.92
C PHE A 58 -6.55 -14.54 -12.66
N ILE A 59 -6.70 -13.22 -12.78
CA ILE A 59 -7.81 -12.60 -13.52
C ILE A 59 -7.73 -12.98 -15.00
N LYS A 60 -6.54 -12.92 -15.62
CA LYS A 60 -6.35 -13.33 -17.02
C LYS A 60 -6.71 -14.81 -17.27
N ARG A 61 -6.37 -15.70 -16.32
CA ARG A 61 -6.74 -17.13 -16.37
C ARG A 61 -8.26 -17.33 -16.29
N LYS A 62 -8.98 -16.55 -15.46
CA LYS A 62 -10.45 -16.62 -15.37
C LYS A 62 -11.13 -16.09 -16.64
N ASP A 63 -10.66 -14.95 -17.19
CA ASP A 63 -11.19 -14.38 -18.45
C ASP A 63 -11.08 -15.37 -19.61
N SER A 64 -9.93 -16.02 -19.75
CA SER A 64 -9.71 -17.03 -20.81
C SER A 64 -10.66 -18.24 -20.68
N ARG A 65 -11.03 -18.60 -19.46
CA ARG A 65 -11.95 -19.70 -19.18
C ARG A 65 -13.41 -19.32 -19.43
N GLY A 66 -13.78 -18.05 -19.20
CA GLY A 66 -15.11 -17.52 -19.47
C GLY A 66 -15.41 -17.33 -20.95
N LYS A 67 -14.38 -17.15 -21.79
CA LYS A 67 -14.53 -17.08 -23.27
C LYS A 67 -14.56 -18.45 -23.96
N ALA A 68 -14.24 -19.53 -23.24
CA ALA A 68 -14.21 -20.90 -23.74
C ALA A 68 -15.49 -21.69 -23.41
N LEU A 69 -16.46 -21.07 -22.73
CA LEU A 69 -17.81 -21.56 -22.42
C LEU A 69 -18.83 -20.76 -23.23
#